data_AF-A0A7L0HFH9-F1
#
_entry.id   AF-A0A7L0HFH9-F1
#
_cell.length_a   1.000
_cell.length_b   1.000
_cell.length_c   1.000
_cell.angle_alpha   90.00
_cell.angle_beta   90.00
_cell.angle_gamma   90.00
#
_symmetry.space_group_name_H-M   'P 1'
#
loop_
_entity.id
_entity.type
_entity.pdbx_description
1 polymer ?
#
loop_
_entity_poly.entity_id
_entity_poly.type
_entity_poly.pdbx_seq_one_letter_code
_entity_poly.pdbx_strand_id
1 'polypeptide(L)'
;SPPGLLLLTSFLLHLEEGPASPARLVCDSRLINKYIEDAKEMEKGVSQCQALPALGCPAVLPSVDFNAQQWRSQSNESKRREILCDLALLVGAAAGARGQLRQECGATQLGQLYRQANAFLLLLQTFQWEAGPWEPGCPPRSVEQTDITSIFVVYRRLVQGKLRFFFYSLTKDSC
;
A
#
# COMPACT_ATOMS: atom_id res chain seq x y z
N SER A 1 -15.45 38.09 26.89
CA SER A 1 -15.25 36.86 26.12
C SER A 1 -13.76 36.68 25.86
N PRO A 2 -13.12 35.58 26.28
CA PRO A 2 -11.68 35.47 26.13
C PRO A 2 -11.31 35.17 24.65
N PRO A 3 -10.36 35.90 24.06
CA PRO A 3 -9.93 35.71 22.67
C PRO A 3 -9.17 34.38 22.40
N GLY A 4 -8.95 33.56 23.43
CA GLY A 4 -8.23 32.29 23.32
C GLY A 4 -9.01 31.15 22.65
N LEU A 5 -10.35 31.21 22.62
CA LEU A 5 -11.15 30.11 22.03
C LEU A 5 -11.12 30.12 20.50
N LEU A 6 -10.98 31.30 19.87
CA LEU A 6 -11.00 31.45 18.41
C LEU A 6 -9.68 31.02 17.76
N LEU A 7 -8.55 31.14 18.48
CA LEU A 7 -7.24 30.69 17.98
C LEU A 7 -7.12 29.16 17.95
N LEU A 8 -7.75 28.46 18.90
CA LEU A 8 -7.77 26.99 18.94
C LEU A 8 -8.56 26.39 17.77
N THR A 9 -9.65 27.03 17.33
CA THR A 9 -10.41 26.56 16.15
C THR A 9 -9.65 26.77 14.84
N SER A 10 -8.87 27.85 14.72
CA SER A 10 -8.06 28.09 13.52
C SER A 10 -6.87 27.14 13.41
N PHE A 11 -6.29 26.70 14.53
CA PHE A 11 -5.19 25.73 14.53
C PHE A 11 -5.66 24.31 14.18
N LEU A 12 -6.86 23.92 14.63
CA LEU A 12 -7.44 22.62 14.31
C LEU A 12 -7.83 22.49 12.83
N LEU A 13 -8.27 23.59 12.19
CA LEU A 13 -8.57 23.60 10.75
C LEU A 13 -7.33 23.58 9.84
N HIS A 14 -6.14 23.93 10.35
CA HIS A 14 -4.87 23.84 9.61
C HIS A 14 -4.11 22.53 9.89
N LEU A 15 -4.62 21.67 10.77
CA LEU A 15 -4.02 20.36 11.07
C LEU A 15 -4.49 19.25 10.11
N GLU A 16 -5.32 19.59 9.11
CA GLU A 16 -5.81 18.64 8.10
C GLU A 16 -4.93 18.54 6.84
N GLU A 17 -3.77 19.21 6.83
CA GLU A 17 -2.76 19.05 5.78
C GLU A 17 -1.57 18.24 6.28
N GLY A 18 -1.85 17.04 6.76
CA GLY A 18 -0.83 15.99 6.79
C GLY A 18 -0.30 15.73 5.36
N PRO A 19 0.98 15.35 5.19
CA PRO A 19 1.57 15.02 3.89
C PRO A 19 0.85 13.93 3.08
N ALA A 20 -0.18 13.30 3.65
CA ALA A 20 -0.93 12.17 3.11
C ALA A 20 -2.45 12.38 3.25
N SER A 21 -3.00 13.52 2.82
CA SER A 21 -4.45 13.60 2.70
C SER A 21 -4.92 12.64 1.59
N PRO A 22 -5.99 11.86 1.81
CA PRO A 22 -6.45 10.91 0.79
C PRO A 22 -6.86 11.57 -0.52
N ALA A 23 -7.37 12.81 -0.45
CA ALA A 23 -7.66 13.63 -1.61
C ALA A 23 -6.42 13.93 -2.46
N ARG A 24 -5.25 14.20 -1.84
CA ARG A 24 -4.01 14.45 -2.59
C ARG A 24 -3.51 13.23 -3.35
N LEU A 25 -3.63 12.03 -2.78
CA LEU A 25 -3.24 10.81 -3.48
C LEU A 25 -4.17 10.47 -4.64
N VAL A 26 -5.46 10.74 -4.48
CA VAL A 26 -6.42 10.60 -5.58
C VAL A 26 -6.12 11.66 -6.65
N CYS A 27 -6.13 12.96 -6.33
CA CYS A 27 -6.09 14.02 -7.33
C CYS A 27 -4.70 14.36 -7.91
N ASP A 28 -3.58 13.98 -7.27
CA ASP A 28 -2.24 14.20 -7.80
C ASP A 28 -1.65 12.92 -8.43
N SER A 29 -1.88 12.74 -9.74
CA SER A 29 -1.35 11.61 -10.49
C SER A 29 0.18 11.49 -10.47
N ARG A 30 0.92 12.55 -10.11
CA ARG A 30 2.39 12.49 -9.95
C ARG A 30 2.78 11.67 -8.73
N LEU A 31 1.94 11.65 -7.70
CA LEU A 31 2.21 10.96 -6.45
C LEU A 31 2.18 9.44 -6.64
N ILE A 32 1.18 8.90 -7.34
CA ILE A 32 1.14 7.46 -7.64
C ILE A 32 2.29 7.03 -8.56
N ASN A 33 2.68 7.87 -9.52
CA ASN A 33 3.87 7.58 -10.36
C ASN A 33 5.15 7.56 -9.53
N LYS A 34 5.30 8.46 -8.54
CA LYS A 34 6.42 8.43 -7.60
C LYS A 34 6.47 7.12 -6.82
N TYR A 35 5.34 6.64 -6.30
CA TYR A 35 5.32 5.35 -5.59
C TYR A 35 5.68 4.16 -6.49
N ILE A 36 5.34 4.19 -7.78
CA ILE A 36 5.76 3.16 -8.74
C ILE A 36 7.27 3.17 -8.91
N GLU A 37 7.88 4.36 -9.06
CA GLU A 37 9.35 4.46 -9.20
C GLU A 37 10.06 4.08 -7.90
N ASP A 38 9.55 4.51 -6.73
CA ASP A 38 10.08 4.09 -5.44
C ASP A 38 10.01 2.55 -5.27
N ALA A 39 8.93 1.90 -5.73
CA ALA A 39 8.78 0.45 -5.69
C ALA A 39 9.79 -0.28 -6.59
N LYS A 40 10.05 0.25 -7.79
CA LYS A 40 11.11 -0.27 -8.69
C LYS A 40 12.49 -0.12 -8.08
N GLU A 41 12.78 1.01 -7.45
CA GLU A 41 14.08 1.24 -6.83
C GLU A 41 14.28 0.32 -5.61
N MET A 42 13.25 0.05 -4.82
CA MET A 42 13.33 -0.95 -3.74
C MET A 42 13.62 -2.37 -4.26
N GLU A 43 12.94 -2.81 -5.34
CA GLU A 43 13.21 -4.10 -5.98
C GLU A 43 14.64 -4.21 -6.54
N LYS A 44 15.12 -3.13 -7.17
CA LYS A 44 16.49 -3.05 -7.65
C LYS A 44 17.49 -3.04 -6.49
N GLY A 45 17.20 -2.26 -5.44
CA GLY A 45 18.05 -2.11 -4.26
C GLY A 45 18.22 -3.43 -3.50
N VAL A 46 17.15 -4.22 -3.33
CA VAL A 46 17.27 -5.55 -2.71
C VAL A 46 18.08 -6.52 -3.57
N SER A 47 17.98 -6.43 -4.90
CA SER A 47 18.74 -7.26 -5.84
C SER A 47 20.25 -6.96 -5.83
N GLN A 48 20.63 -5.77 -5.34
CA GLN A 48 22.02 -5.34 -5.19
C GLN A 48 22.60 -5.68 -3.81
N CYS A 49 21.79 -6.14 -2.86
CA CYS A 49 22.30 -6.65 -1.59
C CYS A 49 23.13 -7.92 -1.85
N GLN A 50 24.14 -8.18 -1.02
CA GLN A 50 24.82 -9.49 -1.03
C GLN A 50 23.79 -10.60 -0.84
N ALA A 51 24.02 -11.76 -1.48
CA ALA A 51 23.11 -12.88 -1.55
C ALA A 51 22.32 -13.09 -0.25
N LEU A 52 21.05 -12.70 -0.29
CA LEU A 52 20.15 -12.80 0.87
C LEU A 52 19.82 -14.28 1.13
N PRO A 53 19.74 -14.68 2.41
CA PRO A 53 19.32 -16.03 2.73
C PRO A 53 17.85 -16.23 2.39
N ALA A 54 17.47 -17.48 2.10
CA ALA A 54 16.05 -17.86 2.07
C ALA A 54 15.43 -17.66 3.47
N LEU A 55 14.15 -17.27 3.50
CA LEU A 55 13.40 -17.16 4.74
C LEU A 55 13.22 -18.54 5.40
N GLY A 56 13.44 -18.61 6.71
CA GLY A 56 13.18 -19.82 7.49
C GLY A 56 11.69 -20.05 7.76
N CYS A 57 10.92 -18.97 7.91
CA CYS A 57 9.47 -18.97 7.89
C CYS A 57 9.00 -18.33 6.58
N PRO A 58 8.35 -19.09 5.67
CA PRO A 58 7.87 -18.56 4.39
C PRO A 58 6.94 -17.36 4.58
N ALA A 59 7.07 -16.37 3.70
CA ALA A 59 6.18 -15.24 3.63
C ALA A 59 4.93 -15.59 2.81
N VAL A 60 3.75 -15.26 3.33
CA VAL A 60 2.48 -15.41 2.59
C VAL A 60 2.26 -14.16 1.74
N LEU A 61 2.32 -14.29 0.41
CA LEU A 61 2.19 -13.18 -0.52
C LEU A 61 0.87 -13.24 -1.29
N PRO A 62 0.24 -12.09 -1.58
CA PRO A 62 -0.96 -12.04 -2.41
C PRO A 62 -0.65 -12.30 -3.88
N SER A 63 -1.62 -12.91 -4.58
CA SER A 63 -1.70 -12.86 -6.04
C SER A 63 -2.19 -11.48 -6.45
N VAL A 64 -1.29 -10.74 -7.07
CA VAL A 64 -1.51 -9.38 -7.56
C VAL A 64 -1.74 -9.36 -9.07
N ASP A 65 -2.30 -10.45 -9.61
CA ASP A 65 -2.67 -10.55 -11.01
C ASP A 65 -3.68 -9.45 -11.36
N PHE A 66 -3.49 -8.81 -12.52
CA PHE A 66 -4.29 -7.68 -12.94
C PHE A 66 -4.90 -7.94 -14.32
N ASN A 67 -6.23 -8.04 -14.35
CA ASN A 67 -7.00 -8.09 -15.60
C ASN A 67 -7.81 -6.80 -15.74
N ALA A 68 -7.47 -5.97 -16.73
CA ALA A 68 -8.08 -4.66 -16.91
C ALA A 68 -9.58 -4.71 -17.26
N GLN A 69 -10.06 -5.79 -17.89
CA GLN A 69 -11.48 -5.94 -18.21
C GLN A 69 -12.28 -6.28 -16.96
N GLN A 70 -11.85 -7.29 -16.20
CA GLN A 70 -12.45 -7.66 -14.92
C GLN A 70 -12.40 -6.49 -13.93
N TRP A 71 -11.28 -5.76 -13.89
CA TRP A 71 -11.12 -4.61 -13.02
C TRP A 71 -12.15 -3.52 -13.30
N ARG A 72 -12.40 -3.19 -14.58
CA ARG A 72 -13.37 -2.14 -14.95
C ARG A 72 -14.80 -2.49 -14.54
N SER A 73 -15.18 -3.77 -14.56
CA SER A 73 -16.52 -4.22 -14.16
C SER A 73 -16.76 -4.28 -12.64
N GLN A 74 -15.70 -4.23 -11.82
CA GLN A 74 -15.85 -4.25 -10.36
C GLN A 74 -16.27 -2.88 -9.81
N SER A 75 -17.06 -2.89 -8.72
CA SER A 75 -17.34 -1.68 -7.95
C SER A 75 -16.06 -1.15 -7.28
N ASN A 76 -16.03 0.15 -6.98
CA ASN A 76 -14.91 0.75 -6.27
C ASN A 76 -14.74 0.15 -4.86
N GLU A 77 -15.83 -0.27 -4.21
CA GLU A 77 -15.77 -0.97 -2.93
C GLU A 77 -15.07 -2.33 -3.04
N SER A 78 -15.42 -3.15 -4.06
CA SER A 78 -14.78 -4.44 -4.30
C SER A 78 -13.28 -4.29 -4.60
N LYS A 79 -12.93 -3.31 -5.46
CA LYS A 79 -11.52 -2.99 -5.76
C LYS A 79 -10.74 -2.58 -4.52
N ARG A 80 -11.33 -1.70 -3.69
CA ARG A 80 -10.73 -1.27 -2.41
C ARG A 80 -10.49 -2.47 -1.50
N ARG A 81 -11.48 -3.36 -1.36
CA ARG A 81 -11.39 -4.55 -0.52
C ARG A 81 -10.26 -5.48 -0.99
N GLU A 82 -10.19 -5.75 -2.30
CA GLU A 82 -9.13 -6.55 -2.89
C GLU A 82 -7.74 -5.98 -2.57
N ILE A 83 -7.56 -4.66 -2.75
CA ILE A 83 -6.30 -3.97 -2.43
C ILE A 83 -5.98 -4.01 -0.93
N LEU A 84 -6.98 -3.83 -0.05
CA LEU A 84 -6.78 -3.91 1.40
C LEU A 84 -6.30 -5.30 1.83
N CYS A 85 -6.86 -6.36 1.24
CA CYS A 85 -6.41 -7.73 1.50
C CYS A 85 -4.96 -7.95 1.03
N ASP A 86 -4.63 -7.48 -0.17
CA ASP A 86 -3.27 -7.60 -0.72
C ASP A 86 -2.25 -6.84 0.12
N LEU A 87 -2.58 -5.62 0.55
CA LEU A 87 -1.73 -4.80 1.40
C LEU A 87 -1.52 -5.42 2.79
N ALA A 88 -2.56 -5.98 3.40
CA ALA A 88 -2.45 -6.64 4.70
C ALA A 88 -1.46 -7.82 4.66
N LEU A 89 -1.51 -8.64 3.61
CA LEU A 89 -0.55 -9.72 3.40
C LEU A 89 0.87 -9.18 3.18
N LEU A 90 1.05 -8.17 2.33
CA LEU A 90 2.37 -7.57 2.08
C LEU A 90 2.99 -6.93 3.33
N VAL A 91 2.18 -6.25 4.14
CA VAL A 91 2.63 -5.65 5.41
C VAL A 91 3.08 -6.75 6.37
N GLY A 92 2.31 -7.82 6.52
CA GLY A 92 2.67 -8.99 7.32
C GLY A 92 3.94 -9.69 6.82
N ALA A 93 4.03 -9.92 5.52
CA ALA A 93 5.20 -10.53 4.88
C ALA A 93 6.47 -9.69 5.07
N ALA A 94 6.39 -8.37 4.88
CA ALA A 94 7.52 -7.46 5.05
C ALA A 94 8.01 -7.42 6.50
N ALA A 95 7.09 -7.34 7.46
CA ALA A 95 7.42 -7.37 8.88
C ALA A 95 8.05 -8.72 9.29
N GLY A 96 7.43 -9.83 8.86
CA GLY A 96 7.90 -11.19 9.15
C GLY A 96 9.26 -11.49 8.53
N ALA A 97 9.49 -11.10 7.27
CA ALA A 97 10.78 -11.27 6.60
C ALA A 97 11.86 -10.39 7.24
N ARG A 98 11.55 -9.14 7.58
CA ARG A 98 12.50 -8.24 8.26
C ARG A 98 12.93 -8.80 9.61
N GLY A 99 12.03 -9.41 10.37
CA GLY A 99 12.34 -10.05 11.65
C GLY A 99 13.30 -11.25 11.56
N GLN A 100 13.44 -11.84 10.37
CA GLN A 100 14.34 -12.97 10.11
C GLN A 100 15.71 -12.55 9.59
N LEU A 101 15.87 -11.29 9.16
CA LEU A 101 17.12 -10.79 8.57
C LEU A 101 18.01 -10.10 9.59
N ARG A 102 19.29 -10.50 9.60
CA ARG A 102 20.37 -9.79 10.32
C ARG A 102 21.12 -8.77 9.46
N GLN A 103 21.09 -8.95 8.14
CA GLN A 103 21.81 -8.09 7.21
C GLN A 103 21.07 -6.75 7.03
N GLU A 104 21.79 -5.64 7.21
CA GLU A 104 21.19 -4.30 7.20
C GLU A 104 20.64 -3.88 5.83
N CYS A 105 21.26 -4.31 4.72
CA CYS A 105 20.83 -3.96 3.37
C CYS A 105 19.39 -4.44 3.11
N GLY A 106 19.15 -5.76 3.17
CA GLY A 106 17.81 -6.32 2.98
C GLY A 106 16.80 -5.84 4.02
N ALA A 107 17.21 -5.70 5.29
CA ALA A 107 16.34 -5.18 6.34
C ALA A 107 15.88 -3.75 6.04
N THR A 108 16.78 -2.87 5.57
CA THR A 108 16.46 -1.48 5.21
C THR A 108 15.44 -1.42 4.08
N GLN A 109 15.65 -2.20 3.02
CA GLN A 109 14.73 -2.28 1.89
C GLN A 109 13.34 -2.76 2.34
N LEU A 110 13.26 -3.83 3.16
CA LEU A 110 12.00 -4.33 3.69
C LEU A 110 11.30 -3.32 4.61
N GLY A 111 12.09 -2.55 5.36
CA GLY A 111 11.54 -1.47 6.20
C GLY A 111 10.88 -0.37 5.38
N GLN A 112 11.46 -0.01 4.24
CA GLN A 112 10.88 0.97 3.34
C GLN A 112 9.59 0.46 2.70
N LEU A 113 9.60 -0.79 2.22
CA LEU A 113 8.41 -1.45 1.67
C LEU A 113 7.29 -1.52 2.71
N TYR A 114 7.59 -1.95 3.94
CA TYR A 114 6.64 -1.99 5.05
C TYR A 114 5.99 -0.63 5.29
N ARG A 115 6.80 0.45 5.38
CA ARG A 115 6.28 1.80 5.63
C ARG A 115 5.33 2.26 4.52
N GLN A 116 5.68 2.05 3.25
CA GLN A 116 4.83 2.47 2.14
C GLN A 116 3.55 1.63 2.03
N ALA A 117 3.66 0.30 2.11
CA ALA A 117 2.51 -0.59 2.07
C ALA A 117 1.54 -0.32 3.24
N ASN A 118 2.06 -0.12 4.45
CA ASN A 118 1.25 0.21 5.61
C ASN A 118 0.59 1.59 5.49
N ALA A 119 1.27 2.57 4.88
CA ALA A 119 0.66 3.88 4.60
C ALA A 119 -0.54 3.75 3.65
N PHE A 120 -0.42 2.99 2.56
CA PHE A 120 -1.57 2.70 1.68
C PHE A 120 -2.69 1.96 2.41
N LEU A 121 -2.35 1.00 3.26
CA LEU A 121 -3.33 0.21 4.02
C LEU A 121 -4.17 1.13 4.93
N LEU A 122 -3.50 1.96 5.73
CA LEU A 122 -4.15 2.91 6.64
C LEU A 122 -4.97 3.96 5.88
N LEU A 123 -4.45 4.47 4.76
CA LEU A 123 -5.15 5.44 3.94
C LEU A 123 -6.46 4.86 3.38
N LEU A 124 -6.42 3.65 2.84
CA LEU A 124 -7.60 3.01 2.25
C LEU A 124 -8.59 2.52 3.29
N GLN A 125 -8.14 2.23 4.52
CA GLN A 125 -9.03 1.92 5.65
C GLN A 125 -9.80 3.15 6.13
N THR A 126 -9.13 4.31 6.16
CA THR A 126 -9.69 5.56 6.68
C THR A 126 -10.45 6.39 5.65
N PHE A 127 -10.35 6.03 4.36
CA PHE A 127 -11.12 6.65 3.28
C PHE A 127 -12.62 6.46 3.54
N GLN A 128 -13.35 7.56 3.76
CA GLN A 128 -14.80 7.51 3.93
C GLN A 128 -15.45 7.09 2.61
N TRP A 129 -16.14 5.95 2.64
CA TRP A 129 -16.89 5.41 1.52
C TRP A 129 -18.35 5.26 1.96
N GLU A 130 -19.31 5.45 1.06
CA GLU A 130 -20.71 5.10 1.38
C GLU A 130 -20.80 3.59 1.60
N ALA A 131 -20.84 3.18 2.87
CA ALA A 131 -20.68 1.79 3.26
C ALA A 131 -21.85 0.94 2.75
N GLY A 132 -21.58 0.05 1.79
CA GLY A 132 -22.39 -1.13 1.55
C GLY A 132 -22.24 -2.15 2.70
N PRO A 133 -23.10 -3.19 2.76
CA PRO A 133 -23.04 -4.21 3.79
C PRO A 133 -21.63 -4.84 3.89
N TRP A 134 -21.07 -4.81 5.10
CA TRP A 134 -19.80 -5.46 5.42
C TRP A 134 -19.97 -6.98 5.33
N GLU A 135 -19.23 -7.61 4.41
CA GLU A 135 -19.13 -9.07 4.31
C GLU A 135 -17.80 -9.53 4.91
N PRO A 136 -17.79 -10.55 5.79
CA PRO A 136 -16.56 -11.10 6.35
C PRO A 136 -15.78 -11.88 5.27
N GLY A 137 -14.52 -11.51 5.03
CA GLY A 137 -13.56 -12.38 4.34
C GLY A 137 -12.60 -11.67 3.40
N CYS A 138 -11.31 -11.89 3.64
CA CYS A 138 -10.25 -11.74 2.66
C CYS A 138 -9.74 -13.14 2.31
N PRO A 139 -10.18 -13.79 1.22
CA PRO A 139 -9.48 -14.94 0.68
C PRO A 139 -8.69 -14.47 -0.56
N PRO A 140 -7.62 -13.66 -0.41
CA PRO A 140 -6.72 -13.46 -1.53
C PRO A 140 -6.17 -14.83 -1.91
N ARG A 141 -6.11 -15.12 -3.22
CA ARG A 141 -5.24 -16.21 -3.67
C ARG A 141 -3.85 -15.83 -3.18
N SER A 142 -3.28 -16.64 -2.30
CA SER A 142 -1.97 -16.38 -1.72
C SER A 142 -1.04 -17.54 -2.00
N VAL A 143 0.25 -17.24 -1.96
CA VAL A 143 1.31 -18.21 -2.16
C VAL A 143 2.40 -17.98 -1.13
N GLU A 144 2.93 -19.07 -0.59
CA GLU A 144 4.08 -19.03 0.29
C GLU A 144 5.35 -18.87 -0.53
N GLN A 145 6.22 -17.94 -0.13
CA GLN A 145 7.50 -17.67 -0.76
C GLN A 145 8.61 -17.57 0.26
N THR A 146 9.75 -18.19 -0.04
CA THR A 146 10.96 -18.14 0.78
C THR A 146 11.98 -17.13 0.27
N ASP A 147 11.90 -16.75 -1.01
CA ASP A 147 12.75 -15.72 -1.60
C ASP A 147 12.26 -14.31 -1.20
N ILE A 148 13.14 -13.54 -0.57
CA ILE A 148 12.86 -12.17 -0.12
C ILE A 148 12.57 -11.26 -1.32
N THR A 149 13.22 -11.47 -2.46
CA THR A 149 13.03 -10.66 -3.66
C THR A 149 11.58 -10.69 -4.14
N SER A 150 10.91 -11.84 -3.97
CA SER A 150 9.50 -12.02 -4.31
C SER A 150 8.57 -11.02 -3.61
N ILE A 151 8.89 -10.60 -2.37
CA ILE A 151 8.10 -9.60 -1.62
C ILE A 151 8.09 -8.25 -2.37
N PHE A 152 9.26 -7.84 -2.87
CA PHE A 152 9.43 -6.59 -3.63
C PHE A 152 8.77 -6.64 -5.00
N VAL A 153 8.90 -7.78 -5.69
CA VAL A 153 8.24 -8.00 -6.99
C VAL A 153 6.73 -7.91 -6.85
N VAL A 154 6.15 -8.54 -5.83
CA VAL A 154 4.71 -8.49 -5.57
C VAL A 154 4.27 -7.06 -5.21
N TYR A 155 5.01 -6.35 -4.36
CA TYR A 155 4.71 -4.96 -4.04
C TYR A 155 4.74 -4.05 -5.27
N ARG A 156 5.79 -4.12 -6.10
CA ARG A 156 5.86 -3.33 -7.35
C ARG A 156 4.68 -3.63 -8.26
N ARG A 157 4.33 -4.90 -8.45
CA ARG A 157 3.18 -5.31 -9.28
C ARG A 157 1.86 -4.75 -8.73
N LEU A 158 1.65 -4.77 -7.42
CA LEU A 158 0.46 -4.19 -6.79
C LEU A 158 0.36 -2.69 -7.05
N VAL A 159 1.46 -1.95 -6.85
CA VAL A 159 1.51 -0.49 -7.03
C VAL A 159 1.32 -0.11 -8.50
N GLN A 160 1.99 -0.81 -9.41
CA GLN A 160 1.91 -0.55 -10.86
C GLN A 160 0.58 -0.99 -11.48
N GLY A 161 -0.09 -1.98 -10.89
CA GLY A 161 -1.37 -2.53 -11.32
C GLY A 161 -2.53 -1.97 -10.49
N LYS A 162 -3.10 -2.78 -9.60
CA LYS A 162 -4.36 -2.51 -8.91
C LYS A 162 -4.40 -1.12 -8.28
N LEU A 163 -3.36 -0.70 -7.53
CA LEU A 163 -3.34 0.63 -6.89
C LEU A 163 -3.36 1.77 -7.91
N ARG A 164 -2.50 1.73 -8.94
CA ARG A 164 -2.48 2.75 -10.01
C ARG A 164 -3.84 2.92 -10.66
N PHE A 165 -4.45 1.79 -11.04
CA PHE A 165 -5.75 1.81 -11.72
C PHE A 165 -6.90 2.19 -10.78
N PHE A 166 -6.80 1.86 -9.50
CA PHE A 166 -7.77 2.27 -8.49
C PHE A 166 -7.78 3.79 -8.31
N PHE A 167 -6.63 4.40 -8.05
CA PHE A 167 -6.55 5.86 -7.89
C PHE A 167 -6.95 6.59 -9.17
N TYR A 168 -6.58 6.06 -10.34
CA TYR A 168 -7.04 6.60 -11.61
C TYR A 168 -8.56 6.48 -11.82
N SER A 169 -9.24 5.46 -11.29
CA SER A 169 -10.71 5.43 -11.32
C SER A 169 -11.29 6.48 -10.39
N LEU A 170 -10.75 6.63 -9.18
CA LEU A 170 -11.24 7.60 -8.20
C LEU A 170 -11.05 9.05 -8.65
N THR A 171 -9.99 9.37 -9.42
CA THR A 171 -9.79 10.73 -9.97
C THR A 171 -10.97 11.21 -10.80
N LYS A 172 -11.62 10.31 -11.54
CA LYS A 172 -12.74 10.69 -12.42
C LYS A 172 -13.98 11.08 -11.64
N ASP A 173 -14.12 10.52 -10.44
CA ASP A 173 -15.29 10.70 -9.60
C ASP A 173 -15.09 11.84 -8.58
N SER A 174 -13.85 12.32 -8.36
CA SER A 174 -13.49 13.12 -7.17
C SER A 174 -12.70 14.43 -7.40
N CYS A 175 -12.25 14.81 -8.61
CA CYS A 175 -11.27 15.90 -8.81
C CYS A 175 -11.63 16.98 -9.87
#